data_AF-A0AAD3TTB5-F1
#
_entry.id   AF-A0AAD3TTB5-F1
#
_cell.length_a   1.000
_cell.length_b   1.000
_cell.length_c   1.000
_cell.angle_alpha   90.00
_cell.angle_beta   90.00
_cell.angle_gamma   90.00
#
_symmetry.space_group_name_H-M   'P 1'
#
loop_
_entity.id
_entity.type
_entity.pdbx_description
1 polymer ?
#
loop_
_entity_poly.entity_id
_entity_poly.type
_entity_poly.pdbx_seq_one_letter_code
_entity_poly.pdbx_strand_id
1 'polypeptide(L)'
;MLYLPILLAHHALAQTVVNDQPPANDSATEPYWPRYPEGTNEDDFMMSTNSSDADLRGESRIARWIVTASNNFRAQFGCQSVTWNETAARIAQDHVNTCLWEHWGSDNLAQLSYSEEGGRFDINPMIEMWADEWDYYPFRHPEAEAASHFTAMVWNESNTLGCAWNVNCANTTGFPSMTYFVCNYWPVGNMGTQPPGELYALNVPNWTKWTPEQVPDVPYTAAPALPEGTGTVTRSALVPSGRGGSAASPASGNTGLSSASHALFSVWLLLTAFATAAIC
;
A
#
# COMPACT_ATOMS: atom_id res chain seq x y z
N MET A 1 -31.26 14.47 -9.41
CA MET A 1 -31.14 13.40 -8.39
C MET A 1 -29.70 13.41 -7.96
N LEU A 2 -29.43 13.56 -6.67
CA LEU A 2 -28.07 13.61 -6.13
C LEU A 2 -27.48 12.20 -6.21
N TYR A 3 -26.38 12.06 -6.94
CA TYR A 3 -25.61 10.82 -7.06
C TYR A 3 -24.65 10.75 -5.88
N LEU A 4 -24.81 9.73 -5.02
CA LEU A 4 -23.90 9.47 -3.92
C LEU A 4 -23.12 8.19 -4.24
N PRO A 5 -21.79 8.22 -4.39
CA PRO A 5 -21.00 7.00 -4.42
C PRO A 5 -21.15 6.30 -3.06
N ILE A 6 -21.50 5.01 -3.08
CA ILE A 6 -21.51 4.19 -1.87
C ILE A 6 -20.06 3.75 -1.62
N LEU A 7 -19.33 4.53 -0.81
CA LEU A 7 -18.08 4.07 -0.21
C LEU A 7 -18.40 2.92 0.75
N LEU A 8 -18.14 1.69 0.31
CA LEU A 8 -18.07 0.53 1.20
C LEU A 8 -16.64 0.42 1.73
N ALA A 9 -16.26 1.33 2.63
CA ALA A 9 -15.15 1.07 3.54
C ALA A 9 -15.75 0.34 4.75
N HIS A 10 -15.53 -0.98 4.84
CA HIS A 10 -15.87 -1.74 6.04
C HIS A 10 -14.98 -1.27 7.21
N HIS A 11 -15.40 -0.18 7.86
CA HIS A 11 -14.82 0.30 9.10
C HIS A 11 -15.30 -0.58 10.25
N ALA A 12 -14.45 -1.52 10.66
CA ALA A 12 -14.59 -2.21 11.94
C ALA A 12 -13.25 -2.17 12.69
N LEU A 13 -12.69 -0.98 12.89
CA LEU A 13 -11.81 -0.76 14.03
C LEU A 13 -12.69 -0.61 15.26
N ALA A 14 -12.45 -1.44 16.27
CA ALA A 14 -13.15 -1.42 17.53
C ALA A 14 -13.11 0.01 18.10
N GLN A 15 -14.27 0.61 18.32
CA GLN A 15 -14.41 1.88 19.04
C GLN A 15 -14.06 1.67 20.53
N THR A 16 -12.79 1.51 20.85
CA THR A 16 -12.30 1.96 22.15
C THR A 16 -12.09 3.45 22.01
N VAL A 17 -12.92 4.25 22.70
CA VAL A 17 -12.82 5.71 22.73
C VAL A 17 -11.50 6.10 23.40
N VAL A 18 -10.41 6.05 22.65
CA VAL A 18 -9.20 6.81 22.94
C VAL A 18 -9.54 8.21 22.43
N ASN A 19 -10.09 9.04 23.31
CA ASN A 19 -10.50 10.40 22.99
C ASN A 19 -9.24 11.23 22.66
N ASP A 20 -8.80 11.15 21.42
CA ASP A 20 -7.66 11.89 20.88
C ASP A 20 -8.08 13.08 20.01
N GLN A 21 -9.26 13.62 20.33
CA GLN A 21 -9.75 14.83 19.71
C GLN A 21 -9.00 16.04 20.30
N PRO A 22 -8.43 16.90 19.45
CA PRO A 22 -7.76 18.11 19.89
C PRO A 22 -8.75 19.05 20.61
N PRO A 23 -8.29 19.93 21.51
CA PRO A 23 -9.17 20.84 22.23
C PRO A 23 -9.99 21.72 21.26
N ALA A 24 -11.28 21.93 21.55
CA ALA A 24 -12.25 22.63 20.69
C ALA A 24 -11.97 24.12 20.39
N ASN A 25 -10.80 24.65 20.75
CA ASN A 25 -10.44 26.06 20.65
C ASN A 25 -9.07 26.31 20.00
N ASP A 26 -8.58 25.37 19.17
CA ASP A 26 -7.38 25.61 18.36
C ASP A 26 -7.74 26.07 16.94
N SER A 27 -6.99 27.04 16.45
CA SER A 27 -7.14 27.73 15.15
C SER A 27 -6.48 27.00 13.97
N ALA A 28 -5.92 25.80 14.19
CA ALA A 28 -5.29 25.02 13.14
C ALA A 28 -6.33 24.48 12.14
N THR A 29 -6.04 24.64 10.84
CA THR A 29 -6.86 24.09 9.77
C THR A 29 -6.77 22.56 9.75
N GLU A 30 -7.89 21.90 9.55
CA GLU A 30 -7.94 20.46 9.26
C GLU A 30 -6.97 20.08 8.12
N PRO A 31 -6.26 18.93 8.19
CA PRO A 31 -5.53 18.44 7.04
C PRO A 31 -6.46 18.29 5.84
N TYR A 32 -5.95 18.55 4.65
CA TYR A 32 -6.75 18.50 3.43
C TYR A 32 -6.04 17.73 2.33
N TRP A 33 -6.84 17.06 1.49
CA TRP A 33 -6.38 16.54 0.21
C TRP A 33 -6.35 17.66 -0.83
N PRO A 34 -5.26 17.84 -1.60
CA PRO A 34 -5.16 18.94 -2.55
C PRO A 34 -6.11 18.77 -3.74
N ARG A 35 -6.56 19.88 -4.30
CA ARG A 35 -7.35 19.91 -5.54
C ARG A 35 -6.44 19.78 -6.76
N TYR A 36 -7.01 19.27 -7.85
CA TYR A 36 -6.31 19.15 -9.14
C TYR A 36 -5.66 20.46 -9.61
N PRO A 37 -4.55 20.41 -10.37
CA PRO A 37 -3.85 21.60 -10.83
C PRO A 37 -4.74 22.52 -11.67
N GLU A 38 -4.51 23.83 -11.58
CA GLU A 38 -5.27 24.80 -12.38
C GLU A 38 -5.15 24.49 -13.89
N GLY A 39 -6.29 24.53 -14.59
CA GLY A 39 -6.35 24.23 -16.03
C GLY A 39 -6.45 22.73 -16.38
N THR A 40 -6.56 21.85 -15.38
CA THR A 40 -6.93 20.43 -15.57
C THR A 40 -8.40 20.21 -15.23
N ASN A 41 -8.94 19.07 -15.65
CA ASN A 41 -10.28 18.61 -15.26
C ASN A 41 -10.22 17.20 -14.65
N GLU A 42 -11.32 16.75 -14.07
CA GLU A 42 -11.44 15.41 -13.48
C GLU A 42 -11.20 14.29 -14.50
N ASP A 43 -11.63 14.48 -15.76
CA ASP A 43 -11.45 13.52 -16.85
C ASP A 43 -9.96 13.19 -17.11
N ASP A 44 -9.05 14.15 -16.87
CA ASP A 44 -7.60 13.96 -17.00
C ASP A 44 -7.02 12.93 -16.00
N PHE A 45 -7.77 12.60 -14.95
CA PHE A 45 -7.36 11.72 -13.86
C PHE A 45 -8.28 10.50 -13.67
N MET A 46 -9.15 10.25 -14.64
CA MET A 46 -10.03 9.08 -14.64
C MET A 46 -9.26 7.79 -14.89
N MET A 47 -9.44 6.81 -14.00
CA MET A 47 -9.01 5.43 -14.21
C MET A 47 -9.98 4.76 -15.19
N SER A 48 -9.88 5.10 -16.47
CA SER A 48 -10.81 4.62 -17.52
C SER A 48 -10.51 3.19 -17.99
N THR A 49 -9.23 2.81 -17.96
CA THR A 49 -8.70 1.47 -18.26
C THR A 49 -7.85 0.97 -17.10
N ASN A 50 -7.44 -0.30 -17.13
CA ASN A 50 -6.40 -0.80 -16.24
C ASN A 50 -5.10 0.02 -16.40
N SER A 51 -4.24 -0.01 -15.39
CA SER A 51 -2.94 0.64 -15.45
C SER A 51 -2.17 0.26 -16.72
N SER A 52 -1.67 1.27 -17.41
CA SER A 52 -0.78 1.14 -18.57
C SER A 52 0.68 1.07 -18.11
N ASP A 53 1.59 0.68 -19.01
CA ASP A 53 3.02 0.71 -18.71
C ASP A 53 3.52 2.14 -18.40
N ALA A 54 2.90 3.17 -18.99
CA ALA A 54 3.22 4.57 -18.66
C ALA A 54 2.78 4.94 -17.22
N ASP A 55 1.69 4.37 -16.71
CA ASP A 55 1.29 4.55 -15.31
C ASP A 55 2.31 3.88 -14.38
N LEU A 56 2.69 2.64 -14.68
CA LEU A 56 3.64 1.87 -13.88
C LEU A 56 5.03 2.52 -13.84
N ARG A 57 5.48 3.14 -14.93
CA ARG A 57 6.75 3.91 -14.99
C ARG A 57 6.68 5.30 -14.33
N GLY A 58 5.50 5.75 -13.88
CA GLY A 58 5.34 7.08 -13.29
C GLY A 58 5.28 8.22 -14.31
N GLU A 59 4.99 7.88 -15.57
CA GLU A 59 5.03 8.81 -16.72
C GLU A 59 3.67 9.41 -17.05
N SER A 60 2.58 8.90 -16.47
CA SER A 60 1.23 9.39 -16.71
C SER A 60 0.87 10.61 -15.86
N ARG A 61 -0.24 11.27 -16.19
CA ARG A 61 -0.78 12.37 -15.37
C ARG A 61 -1.23 11.86 -14.00
N ILE A 62 -1.90 10.70 -13.96
CA ILE A 62 -2.37 10.06 -12.74
C ILE A 62 -1.18 9.76 -11.82
N ALA A 63 -0.13 9.09 -12.29
CA ALA A 63 1.00 8.73 -11.44
C ALA A 63 1.75 9.95 -10.88
N ARG A 64 1.96 10.99 -11.70
CA ARG A 64 2.55 12.26 -11.22
C ARG A 64 1.66 12.98 -10.22
N TRP A 65 0.35 12.90 -10.41
CA TRP A 65 -0.61 13.48 -9.50
C TRP A 65 -0.62 12.77 -8.14
N ILE A 66 -0.58 11.44 -8.11
CA ILE A 66 -0.45 10.65 -6.87
C ILE A 66 0.74 11.16 -6.05
N VAL A 67 1.94 11.26 -6.66
CA VAL A 67 3.13 11.78 -5.96
C VAL A 67 2.94 13.21 -5.47
N THR A 68 2.36 14.08 -6.30
CA THR A 68 2.13 15.49 -5.97
C THR A 68 1.18 15.62 -4.78
N ALA A 69 0.07 14.89 -4.81
CA ALA A 69 -0.97 14.95 -3.81
C ALA A 69 -0.51 14.31 -2.49
N SER A 70 0.14 13.13 -2.56
CA SER A 70 0.79 12.51 -1.41
C SER A 70 1.82 13.44 -0.75
N ASN A 71 2.65 14.14 -1.52
CA ASN A 71 3.64 15.07 -0.96
C ASN A 71 3.02 16.31 -0.31
N ASN A 72 1.92 16.83 -0.87
CA ASN A 72 1.17 17.92 -0.24
C ASN A 72 0.53 17.47 1.07
N PHE A 73 -0.03 16.27 1.11
CA PHE A 73 -0.60 15.72 2.34
C PHE A 73 0.49 15.45 3.39
N ARG A 74 1.55 14.73 3.02
CA ARG A 74 2.71 14.44 3.88
C ARG A 74 3.36 15.69 4.48
N ALA A 75 3.46 16.78 3.71
CA ALA A 75 4.03 18.03 4.19
C ALA A 75 3.22 18.66 5.34
N GLN A 76 1.90 18.45 5.38
CA GLN A 76 1.05 18.95 6.47
C GLN A 76 1.38 18.26 7.81
N PHE A 77 1.87 17.01 7.76
CA PHE A 77 2.37 16.25 8.91
C PHE A 77 3.89 16.40 9.11
N GLY A 78 4.58 17.25 8.33
CA GLY A 78 6.03 17.43 8.44
C GLY A 78 6.87 16.25 7.93
N CYS A 79 6.27 15.32 7.18
CA CYS A 79 6.97 14.15 6.65
C CYS A 79 7.80 14.50 5.40
N GLN A 80 8.86 13.72 5.16
CA GLN A 80 9.67 13.85 3.95
C GLN A 80 8.89 13.51 2.68
N SER A 81 9.26 14.12 1.55
CA SER A 81 8.63 13.82 0.26
C SER A 81 8.99 12.43 -0.25
N VAL A 82 8.05 11.80 -0.95
CA VAL A 82 8.24 10.57 -1.71
C VAL A 82 8.44 10.83 -3.20
N THR A 83 9.05 9.87 -3.88
CA THR A 83 9.16 9.82 -5.36
C THR A 83 8.54 8.54 -5.92
N TRP A 84 8.26 8.50 -7.23
CA TRP A 84 7.68 7.31 -7.84
C TRP A 84 8.68 6.15 -7.91
N ASN A 85 8.21 4.93 -7.68
CA ASN A 85 8.99 3.70 -7.77
C ASN A 85 8.24 2.68 -8.63
N GLU A 86 8.79 2.43 -9.82
CA GLU A 86 8.22 1.50 -10.80
C GLU A 86 8.15 0.05 -10.25
N THR A 87 9.13 -0.39 -9.47
CA THR A 87 9.10 -1.73 -8.86
C THR A 87 7.92 -1.86 -7.91
N ALA A 88 7.68 -0.86 -7.06
CA ALA A 88 6.54 -0.83 -6.15
C ALA A 88 5.20 -0.82 -6.91
N ALA A 89 5.12 -0.08 -8.01
CA ALA A 89 3.95 -0.05 -8.89
C ALA A 89 3.70 -1.39 -9.59
N ARG A 90 4.76 -2.09 -10.01
CA ARG A 90 4.63 -3.43 -10.61
C ARG A 90 4.18 -4.49 -9.60
N ILE A 91 4.62 -4.40 -8.34
CA ILE A 91 4.10 -5.24 -7.26
C ILE A 91 2.61 -4.94 -7.02
N ALA A 92 2.21 -3.66 -7.02
CA ALA A 92 0.81 -3.26 -6.92
C ALA A 92 -0.01 -3.80 -8.12
N GLN A 93 0.59 -3.81 -9.32
CA GLN A 93 -0.03 -4.35 -10.52
C GLN A 93 -0.31 -5.85 -10.40
N ASP A 94 0.65 -6.62 -9.89
CA ASP A 94 0.48 -8.05 -9.63
C ASP A 94 -0.68 -8.28 -8.65
N HIS A 95 -0.80 -7.43 -7.62
CA HIS A 95 -1.91 -7.49 -6.67
C HIS A 95 -3.27 -7.22 -7.34
N VAL A 96 -3.47 -6.06 -7.97
CA VAL A 96 -4.77 -5.71 -8.59
C VAL A 96 -5.17 -6.64 -9.74
N ASN A 97 -4.23 -7.37 -10.33
CA ASN A 97 -4.52 -8.40 -11.34
C ASN A 97 -5.25 -9.62 -10.77
N THR A 98 -5.13 -9.86 -9.46
CA THR A 98 -5.82 -10.98 -8.81
C THR A 98 -7.29 -10.69 -8.53
N CYS A 99 -7.65 -9.41 -8.41
CA CYS A 99 -8.99 -8.98 -8.02
C CYS A 99 -9.46 -9.59 -6.68
N LEU A 100 -8.53 -9.87 -5.77
CA LEU A 100 -8.81 -10.37 -4.43
C LEU A 100 -8.85 -9.22 -3.43
N TRP A 101 -9.91 -9.16 -2.61
CA TRP A 101 -10.05 -8.16 -1.56
C TRP A 101 -9.30 -8.58 -0.30
N GLU A 102 -7.97 -8.58 -0.37
CA GLU A 102 -7.09 -8.98 0.74
C GLU A 102 -5.76 -8.22 0.67
N HIS A 103 -5.17 -7.87 1.81
CA HIS A 103 -3.86 -7.22 1.84
C HIS A 103 -2.73 -8.21 1.51
N TRP A 104 -1.68 -7.72 0.85
CA TRP A 104 -0.46 -8.47 0.49
C TRP A 104 0.76 -8.07 1.35
N GLY A 105 0.50 -7.49 2.52
CA GLY A 105 1.51 -6.98 3.44
C GLY A 105 1.06 -5.62 3.98
N SER A 106 1.97 -4.65 4.00
CA SER A 106 1.65 -3.26 4.34
C SER A 106 1.26 -2.42 3.11
N ASP A 107 0.51 -3.03 2.18
CA ASP A 107 0.01 -2.33 1.00
C ASP A 107 -1.23 -1.50 1.33
N ASN A 108 -1.38 -0.36 0.66
CA ASN A 108 -2.61 0.42 0.74
C ASN A 108 -3.57 -0.07 -0.35
N LEU A 109 -4.62 -0.79 0.06
CA LEU A 109 -5.64 -1.36 -0.81
C LEU A 109 -6.94 -0.56 -0.73
N ALA A 110 -7.54 -0.26 -1.87
CA ALA A 110 -8.84 0.40 -1.99
C ALA A 110 -9.70 -0.28 -3.04
N GLN A 111 -11.02 -0.22 -2.83
CA GLN A 111 -12.00 -0.53 -3.86
C GLN A 111 -13.11 0.51 -3.89
N LEU A 112 -13.60 0.83 -5.09
CA LEU A 112 -14.85 1.55 -5.29
C LEU A 112 -15.74 0.80 -6.28
N SER A 113 -17.04 0.85 -6.03
CA SER A 113 -18.08 0.17 -6.81
C SER A 113 -19.08 1.19 -7.38
N TYR A 114 -19.47 1.02 -8.64
CA TYR A 114 -20.38 1.92 -9.35
C TYR A 114 -21.67 1.19 -9.75
N SER A 115 -22.82 1.85 -9.61
CA SER A 115 -24.15 1.27 -9.88
C SER A 115 -24.49 1.12 -11.36
N GLU A 116 -23.71 1.72 -12.24
CA GLU A 116 -23.87 1.62 -13.70
C GLU A 116 -22.76 0.79 -14.31
N GLU A 117 -23.10 0.01 -15.33
CA GLU A 117 -22.13 -0.75 -16.10
C GLU A 117 -21.18 0.19 -16.86
N GLY A 118 -19.88 -0.08 -16.77
CA GLY A 118 -18.86 0.79 -17.35
C GLY A 118 -18.50 2.00 -16.48
N GLY A 119 -19.05 2.11 -15.26
CA GLY A 119 -18.69 3.16 -14.31
C GLY A 119 -17.19 3.17 -13.97
N ARG A 120 -16.61 4.37 -13.88
CA ARG A 120 -15.18 4.60 -13.61
C ARG A 120 -15.04 5.66 -12.52
N PHE A 121 -13.91 5.65 -11.84
CA PHE A 121 -13.57 6.62 -10.80
C PHE A 121 -12.32 7.40 -11.20
N ASP A 122 -12.27 8.67 -10.81
CA ASP A 122 -11.01 9.39 -10.77
C ASP A 122 -10.17 8.93 -9.56
N ILE A 123 -8.93 9.39 -9.53
CA ILE A 123 -7.95 8.93 -8.54
C ILE A 123 -8.15 9.52 -7.14
N ASN A 124 -8.75 10.71 -7.00
CA ASN A 124 -8.81 11.37 -5.70
C ASN A 124 -9.67 10.63 -4.68
N PRO A 125 -10.92 10.20 -4.98
CA PRO A 125 -11.73 9.46 -4.02
C PRO A 125 -11.06 8.20 -3.49
N MET A 126 -10.18 7.57 -4.28
CA MET A 126 -9.43 6.38 -3.86
C MET A 126 -8.39 6.67 -2.78
N ILE A 127 -7.75 7.83 -2.83
CA ILE A 127 -6.65 8.18 -1.91
C ILE A 127 -7.16 9.03 -0.75
N GLU A 128 -8.15 9.89 -1.01
CA GLU A 128 -8.77 10.73 0.03
C GLU A 128 -9.43 9.86 1.11
N MET A 129 -10.03 8.72 0.76
CA MET A 129 -10.57 7.79 1.76
C MET A 129 -9.49 7.24 2.71
N TRP A 130 -8.27 7.05 2.22
CA TRP A 130 -7.14 6.63 3.04
C TRP A 130 -6.63 7.78 3.89
N ALA A 131 -6.60 8.98 3.32
CA ALA A 131 -6.18 10.19 4.02
C ALA A 131 -7.09 10.47 5.22
N ASP A 132 -8.41 10.39 5.02
CA ASP A 132 -9.45 10.68 6.02
C ASP A 132 -9.35 9.85 7.30
N GLU A 133 -8.65 8.71 7.28
CA GLU A 133 -8.36 7.92 8.48
C GLU A 133 -7.50 8.67 9.51
N TRP A 134 -6.89 9.81 9.13
CA TRP A 134 -6.17 10.69 10.05
C TRP A 134 -7.04 11.12 11.24
N ASP A 135 -8.36 11.32 11.04
CA ASP A 135 -9.30 11.79 12.06
C ASP A 135 -9.48 10.79 13.22
N TYR A 136 -9.18 9.52 12.94
CA TYR A 136 -9.30 8.42 13.91
C TYR A 136 -7.96 7.92 14.43
N TYR A 137 -6.84 8.47 13.94
CA TYR A 137 -5.52 8.05 14.36
C TYR A 137 -5.21 8.49 15.80
N PRO A 138 -4.78 7.57 16.70
CA PRO A 138 -4.47 7.90 18.09
C PRO A 138 -3.04 8.49 18.22
N PHE A 139 -2.85 9.73 17.76
CA PHE A 139 -1.57 10.47 17.85
C PHE A 139 -0.87 10.44 19.22
N ARG A 140 -1.62 10.46 20.34
CA ARG A 140 -1.08 10.40 21.71
C ARG A 140 -0.86 8.97 22.22
N HIS A 141 -1.45 7.98 21.56
CA HIS A 141 -1.40 6.57 21.94
C HIS A 141 -1.07 5.68 20.74
N PRO A 142 0.09 5.90 20.07
CA PRO A 142 0.48 5.14 18.88
C PRO A 142 0.65 3.63 19.16
N GLU A 143 0.75 3.22 20.43
CA GLU A 143 0.78 1.84 20.87
C GLU A 143 -0.55 1.09 20.72
N ALA A 144 -1.67 1.79 20.56
CA ALA A 144 -3.03 1.21 20.56
C ALA A 144 -3.42 0.49 19.24
N GLU A 145 -2.43 -0.06 18.51
CA GLU A 145 -2.54 -0.60 17.14
C GLU A 145 -3.06 0.44 16.13
N ALA A 146 -2.11 1.02 15.39
CA ALA A 146 -2.34 2.20 14.58
C ALA A 146 -2.03 1.97 13.09
N ALA A 147 -1.91 0.70 12.67
CA ALA A 147 -1.73 0.32 11.28
C ALA A 147 -2.99 0.68 10.49
N SER A 148 -2.85 1.58 9.54
CA SER A 148 -3.95 2.06 8.71
C SER A 148 -3.41 2.56 7.36
N HIS A 149 -4.30 2.87 6.43
CA HIS A 149 -3.90 3.47 5.17
C HIS A 149 -3.27 4.85 5.38
N PHE A 150 -3.82 5.64 6.31
CA PHE A 150 -3.26 6.93 6.70
C PHE A 150 -1.81 6.79 7.17
N THR A 151 -1.52 5.87 8.09
CA THR A 151 -0.16 5.75 8.64
C THR A 151 0.86 5.31 7.61
N ALA A 152 0.48 4.47 6.63
CA ALA A 152 1.33 4.18 5.49
C ALA A 152 1.58 5.40 4.61
N MET A 153 0.57 6.25 4.37
CA MET A 153 0.70 7.47 3.58
C MET A 153 1.67 8.47 4.21
N VAL A 154 1.65 8.62 5.54
CA VAL A 154 2.49 9.59 6.27
C VAL A 154 3.71 8.97 6.94
N TRP A 155 4.02 7.70 6.67
CA TRP A 155 5.22 7.07 7.22
C TRP A 155 6.49 7.81 6.80
N ASN A 156 7.19 8.46 7.75
CA ASN A 156 8.24 9.43 7.45
C ASN A 156 9.46 8.78 6.76
N GLU A 157 9.83 7.56 7.14
CA GLU A 157 10.93 6.82 6.51
C GLU A 157 10.63 6.36 5.09
N SER A 158 9.35 6.21 4.70
CA SER A 158 8.97 5.88 3.33
C SER A 158 9.33 7.04 2.42
N ASN A 159 10.15 6.77 1.40
CA ASN A 159 10.69 7.79 0.49
C ASN A 159 10.34 7.52 -0.98
N THR A 160 9.67 6.40 -1.26
CA THR A 160 9.10 6.11 -2.56
C THR A 160 7.72 5.48 -2.45
N LEU A 161 6.91 5.63 -3.49
CA LEU A 161 5.65 4.90 -3.65
C LEU A 161 5.45 4.50 -5.11
N GLY A 162 4.63 3.48 -5.34
CA GLY A 162 4.17 3.11 -6.67
C GLY A 162 2.81 2.42 -6.58
N CYS A 163 1.94 2.72 -7.54
CA CYS A 163 0.54 2.28 -7.51
C CYS A 163 0.09 1.67 -8.82
N ALA A 164 -0.97 0.88 -8.76
CA ALA A 164 -1.66 0.31 -9.91
C ALA A 164 -3.16 0.15 -9.63
N TRP A 165 -3.95 0.02 -10.70
CA TRP A 165 -5.39 -0.21 -10.63
C TRP A 165 -5.88 -1.19 -11.70
N ASN A 166 -7.00 -1.82 -11.39
CA ASN A 166 -7.75 -2.69 -12.29
C ASN A 166 -9.24 -2.34 -12.24
N VAL A 167 -9.81 -1.96 -13.37
CA VAL A 167 -11.22 -1.50 -13.51
C VAL A 167 -12.16 -2.62 -13.99
N ASN A 168 -11.61 -3.82 -14.20
CA ASN A 168 -12.31 -4.98 -14.74
C ASN A 168 -12.45 -6.10 -13.71
N CYS A 169 -12.25 -5.82 -12.42
CA CYS A 169 -12.41 -6.81 -11.38
C CYS A 169 -13.86 -7.26 -11.27
N ALA A 170 -14.05 -8.58 -11.22
CA ALA A 170 -15.38 -9.16 -11.14
C ALA A 170 -16.05 -8.74 -9.84
N ASN A 171 -17.26 -8.21 -9.98
CA ASN A 171 -18.08 -7.71 -8.90
C ASN A 171 -18.39 -8.80 -7.85
N THR A 172 -17.87 -8.63 -6.64
CA THR A 172 -18.24 -9.42 -5.45
C THR A 172 -19.29 -8.72 -4.58
N THR A 173 -19.62 -7.45 -4.89
CA THR A 173 -20.42 -6.52 -4.07
C THR A 173 -21.87 -6.34 -4.55
N GLY A 174 -22.24 -6.91 -5.71
CA GLY A 174 -23.55 -6.71 -6.34
C GLY A 174 -23.66 -5.50 -7.28
N PHE A 175 -22.58 -4.71 -7.45
CA PHE A 175 -22.52 -3.55 -8.36
C PHE A 175 -21.87 -3.83 -9.72
N PRO A 176 -22.43 -3.38 -10.85
CA PRO A 176 -21.98 -3.77 -12.20
C PRO A 176 -20.56 -3.31 -12.57
N SER A 177 -19.92 -2.41 -11.83
CA SER A 177 -18.53 -2.00 -12.09
C SER A 177 -17.76 -1.79 -10.79
N MET A 178 -16.50 -2.21 -10.77
CA MET A 178 -15.64 -2.18 -9.59
C MET A 178 -14.20 -1.87 -9.99
N THR A 179 -13.56 -0.97 -9.26
CA THR A 179 -12.15 -0.62 -9.44
C THR A 179 -11.37 -1.00 -8.20
N TYR A 180 -10.29 -1.75 -8.40
CA TYR A 180 -9.30 -2.06 -7.37
C TYR A 180 -8.12 -1.13 -7.56
N PHE A 181 -7.60 -0.59 -6.47
CA PHE A 181 -6.47 0.32 -6.47
C PHE A 181 -5.52 -0.04 -5.34
N VAL A 182 -4.24 -0.19 -5.65
CA VAL A 182 -3.20 -0.54 -4.68
C VAL A 182 -2.05 0.43 -4.82
N CYS A 183 -1.54 0.93 -3.69
CA CYS A 183 -0.27 1.64 -3.59
C CYS A 183 0.67 0.92 -2.62
N ASN A 184 1.93 0.78 -3.01
CA ASN A 184 3.00 0.27 -2.17
C ASN A 184 3.99 1.38 -1.84
N TYR A 185 4.32 1.52 -0.56
CA TYR A 185 5.32 2.46 -0.04
C TYR A 185 6.63 1.73 0.25
N TRP A 186 7.75 2.41 0.02
CA TRP A 186 9.08 1.87 0.31
C TRP A 186 10.06 2.92 0.83
N PRO A 187 10.87 2.63 1.88
CA PRO A 187 10.77 1.49 2.80
C PRO A 187 9.37 1.29 3.38
N VAL A 188 9.04 0.04 3.69
CA VAL A 188 7.70 -0.37 4.11
C VAL A 188 7.33 0.28 5.46
N GLY A 189 6.11 0.79 5.56
CA GLY A 189 5.56 1.37 6.78
C GLY A 189 4.73 0.39 7.59
N ASN A 190 4.01 0.92 8.59
CA ASN A 190 3.11 0.16 9.47
C ASN A 190 3.77 -1.04 10.16
N MET A 191 5.05 -0.88 10.48
CA MET A 191 5.83 -1.94 11.11
C MET A 191 5.59 -1.93 12.62
N GLY A 192 5.19 -3.08 13.16
CA GLY A 192 5.09 -3.28 14.61
C GLY A 192 6.46 -3.38 15.29
N THR A 193 6.51 -3.00 16.57
CA THR A 193 7.69 -3.12 17.44
C THR A 193 7.35 -3.68 18.81
N GLN A 194 8.39 -4.01 19.57
CA GLN A 194 8.30 -4.31 21.00
C GLN A 194 9.29 -3.38 21.73
N PRO A 195 8.82 -2.38 22.50
CA PRO A 195 7.42 -2.10 22.84
C PRO A 195 6.58 -1.62 21.63
N PRO A 196 5.24 -1.82 21.64
CA PRO A 196 4.35 -1.35 20.59
C PRO A 196 4.37 0.19 20.49
N GLY A 197 4.14 0.72 19.29
CA GLY A 197 4.01 2.17 19.05
C GLY A 197 5.32 2.93 18.82
N GLU A 198 6.49 2.34 19.10
CA GLU A 198 7.79 3.04 18.96
C GLU A 198 8.03 3.52 17.52
N LEU A 199 7.89 2.64 16.52
CA LEU A 199 8.05 3.05 15.12
C LEU A 199 6.97 4.02 14.66
N TYR A 200 5.76 3.92 15.19
CA TYR A 200 4.66 4.83 14.87
C TYR A 200 4.94 6.24 15.42
N ALA A 201 5.42 6.36 16.66
CA ALA A 201 5.83 7.65 17.23
C ALA A 201 6.98 8.31 16.45
N LEU A 202 7.86 7.51 15.86
CA LEU A 202 8.98 7.98 15.02
C LEU A 202 8.54 8.40 13.62
N ASN A 203 7.60 7.66 13.02
CA ASN A 203 7.28 7.76 11.61
C ASN A 203 5.97 8.47 11.30
N VAL A 204 5.08 8.64 12.27
CA VAL A 204 3.84 9.37 12.13
C VAL A 204 3.96 10.60 13.02
N PRO A 205 4.48 11.72 12.48
CA PRO A 205 4.73 12.89 13.30
C PRO A 205 3.43 13.39 13.90
N ASN A 206 3.51 13.88 15.13
CA ASN A 206 2.32 14.39 15.78
C ASN A 206 1.74 15.55 14.98
N TRP A 207 0.43 15.52 14.80
CA TRP A 207 -0.28 16.56 14.09
C TRP A 207 -0.23 17.86 14.91
N THR A 208 0.03 18.97 14.22
CA THR A 208 0.39 20.29 14.81
C THR A 208 -0.71 20.95 15.67
N LYS A 209 -1.87 20.30 15.88
CA LYS A 209 -2.96 20.72 16.77
C LYS A 209 -2.67 20.52 18.26
N TRP A 210 -1.55 19.91 18.62
CA TRP A 210 -1.12 19.74 20.01
C TRP A 210 0.06 20.66 20.29
N THR A 211 0.01 21.44 21.37
CA THR A 211 1.23 22.14 21.82
C THR A 211 2.27 21.09 22.23
N PRO A 212 3.59 21.38 22.12
CA PRO A 212 4.64 20.45 22.54
C PRO A 212 4.46 19.90 23.97
N GLU A 213 3.84 20.66 24.86
CA GLU A 213 3.54 20.26 26.25
C GLU A 213 2.32 19.33 26.38
N GLN A 214 1.47 19.25 25.35
CA GLN A 214 0.27 18.41 25.27
C GLN A 214 0.53 17.08 24.56
N VAL A 215 1.67 16.95 23.88
CA VAL A 215 2.17 15.69 23.35
C VAL A 215 2.78 14.89 24.52
N PRO A 216 2.32 13.67 24.81
CA PRO A 216 3.00 12.81 25.75
C PRO A 216 4.44 12.62 25.30
N ASP A 217 5.39 12.89 26.19
CA ASP A 217 6.81 12.65 25.96
C ASP A 217 7.01 11.13 25.90
N VAL A 218 6.90 10.54 24.71
CA VAL A 218 7.27 9.14 24.49
C VAL A 218 8.79 9.12 24.49
N PRO A 219 9.45 8.53 25.51
CA PRO A 219 10.89 8.57 25.61
C PRO A 219 11.47 7.92 24.35
N TYR A 220 12.22 8.71 23.58
CA TYR A 220 13.06 8.24 22.49
C TYR A 220 14.15 7.34 23.10
N THR A 221 13.86 6.05 23.26
CA THR A 221 14.92 5.07 23.14
C THR A 221 15.31 5.13 21.67
N ALA A 222 16.55 5.52 21.38
CA ALA A 222 17.03 5.55 20.02
C ALA A 222 16.63 4.25 19.33
N ALA A 223 15.91 4.38 18.22
CA ALA A 223 15.61 3.28 17.33
C ALA A 223 16.87 2.40 17.22
N PRO A 224 16.75 1.07 17.36
CA PRO A 224 17.91 0.20 17.24
C PRO A 224 18.66 0.57 15.96
N ALA A 225 19.92 0.97 16.10
CA ALA A 225 20.76 1.20 14.94
C ALA A 225 20.68 -0.05 14.05
N LEU A 226 20.39 0.16 12.77
CA LEU A 226 20.51 -0.90 11.76
C LEU A 226 21.81 -1.66 12.02
N PRO A 227 21.81 -3.01 12.06
CA PRO A 227 23.01 -3.75 12.37
C PRO A 227 24.15 -3.33 11.44
N GLU A 228 25.18 -2.68 11.99
CA GLU A 228 26.39 -2.40 11.27
C GLU A 228 27.08 -3.74 10.95
N GLY A 229 27.10 -4.09 9.67
CA GLY A 229 28.01 -5.08 9.12
C GLY A 229 27.38 -6.40 8.70
N THR A 230 26.94 -6.45 7.43
CA THR A 230 27.33 -7.57 6.57
C THR A 230 27.67 -7.05 5.16
N GLY A 231 28.96 -7.12 4.83
CA GLY A 231 29.44 -7.24 3.45
C GLY A 231 29.56 -5.97 2.62
N THR A 232 30.77 -5.42 2.58
CA THR A 232 31.30 -4.70 1.41
C THR A 232 31.04 -5.51 0.13
N VAL A 233 30.10 -5.08 -0.71
CA VAL A 233 30.12 -5.44 -2.14
C VAL A 233 31.09 -4.49 -2.82
N THR A 234 32.34 -4.91 -2.92
CA THR A 234 33.29 -4.31 -3.84
C THR A 234 32.76 -4.46 -5.26
N ARG A 235 32.43 -3.34 -5.90
CA ARG A 235 32.29 -3.27 -7.36
C ARG A 235 33.65 -3.55 -7.99
N SER A 236 33.94 -4.80 -8.31
CA SER A 236 34.99 -5.14 -9.28
C SER A 236 34.33 -5.35 -10.64
N ALA A 237 34.45 -4.33 -11.48
CA ALA A 237 34.27 -4.48 -12.92
C ALA A 237 35.41 -5.35 -13.47
N LEU A 238 35.09 -6.53 -13.98
CA LEU A 238 35.98 -7.32 -14.83
C LEU A 238 35.22 -7.81 -16.06
N VAL A 239 35.62 -7.24 -17.18
CA VAL A 239 35.23 -7.60 -18.56
C VAL A 239 35.88 -8.93 -18.93
N PRO A 240 35.18 -9.87 -19.59
CA PRO A 240 35.84 -10.92 -20.34
C PRO A 240 35.78 -10.62 -21.85
N SER A 241 36.95 -10.25 -22.39
CA SER A 241 37.26 -10.37 -23.82
C SER A 241 37.34 -11.84 -24.22
N GLY A 242 36.67 -12.23 -25.30
CA GLY A 242 36.71 -13.60 -25.81
C GLY A 242 38.01 -13.99 -26.50
N ARG A 243 38.26 -15.30 -26.58
CA ARG A 243 38.66 -16.03 -27.79
C ARG A 243 38.86 -17.52 -27.50
N GLY A 244 38.26 -18.34 -28.36
CA GLY A 244 38.93 -19.48 -28.98
C GLY A 244 38.64 -20.87 -28.44
N GLY A 245 38.11 -21.73 -29.31
CA GLY A 245 38.59 -23.12 -29.40
C GLY A 245 37.57 -24.25 -29.21
N SER A 246 36.81 -24.53 -30.27
CA SER A 246 36.45 -25.86 -30.81
C SER A 246 36.56 -27.12 -29.94
N ALA A 247 35.47 -27.91 -29.87
CA ALA A 247 35.25 -29.12 -30.69
C ALA A 247 34.39 -30.20 -30.01
N ALA A 248 33.59 -30.87 -30.85
CA ALA A 248 33.09 -32.25 -30.77
C ALA A 248 31.84 -32.61 -29.91
N SER A 249 30.74 -32.87 -30.63
CA SER A 249 29.67 -33.84 -30.30
C SER A 249 30.13 -35.29 -30.65
N PRO A 250 29.29 -36.35 -30.58
CA PRO A 250 28.23 -36.74 -29.62
C PRO A 250 28.32 -38.24 -29.16
N ALA A 251 27.31 -38.65 -28.36
CA ALA A 251 26.60 -39.96 -28.41
C ALA A 251 26.96 -41.09 -27.42
N SER A 252 25.96 -41.46 -26.63
CA SER A 252 25.46 -42.82 -26.28
C SER A 252 24.43 -42.65 -25.15
N GLY A 253 23.26 -43.28 -25.07
CA GLY A 253 22.61 -44.35 -25.84
C GLY A 253 21.80 -45.21 -24.87
N ASN A 254 20.47 -45.35 -25.10
CA ASN A 254 19.54 -46.40 -24.61
C ASN A 254 19.26 -46.50 -23.09
N THR A 255 18.11 -46.95 -22.57
CA THR A 255 16.81 -47.49 -23.05
C THR A 255 15.95 -47.69 -21.79
N GLY A 256 14.61 -47.65 -21.87
CA GLY A 256 13.78 -48.34 -20.87
C GLY A 256 12.36 -47.77 -20.67
N LEU A 257 11.40 -48.36 -21.38
CA LEU A 257 9.96 -48.29 -21.11
C LEU A 257 9.60 -49.10 -19.85
N SER A 258 8.61 -48.67 -19.05
CA SER A 258 7.32 -49.39 -18.92
C SER A 258 6.36 -48.81 -17.87
N SER A 259 5.08 -48.77 -18.29
CA SER A 259 3.84 -49.14 -17.58
C SER A 259 3.30 -48.31 -16.41
N ALA A 260 2.04 -47.96 -16.61
CA ALA A 260 1.06 -47.38 -15.72
C ALA A 260 0.81 -48.16 -14.42
N SER A 261 0.22 -47.48 -13.43
CA SER A 261 -0.84 -48.02 -12.56
C SER A 261 -1.65 -46.89 -11.93
N HIS A 262 -2.96 -46.94 -12.16
CA HIS A 262 -3.97 -46.20 -11.42
C HIS A 262 -4.11 -46.79 -10.01
N ALA A 263 -4.29 -45.95 -9.00
CA ALA A 263 -4.93 -46.33 -7.74
C ALA A 263 -5.69 -45.14 -7.16
N LEU A 264 -7.01 -45.26 -7.15
CA LEU A 264 -7.96 -44.46 -6.40
C LEU A 264 -7.78 -44.77 -4.90
N PHE A 265 -7.77 -43.76 -4.03
CA PHE A 265 -8.23 -43.95 -2.65
C PHE A 265 -8.97 -42.73 -2.10
N SER A 266 -10.08 -43.10 -1.48
CA SER A 266 -11.23 -42.36 -0.98
C SER A 266 -10.98 -41.30 0.10
N VAL A 267 -11.88 -40.33 0.05
CA VAL A 267 -12.40 -39.43 1.10
C VAL A 267 -12.32 -40.02 2.52
N TRP A 268 -11.75 -39.25 3.45
CA TRP A 268 -12.13 -39.26 4.86
C TRP A 268 -12.39 -37.84 5.34
N LEU A 269 -13.63 -37.64 5.78
CA LEU A 269 -14.13 -36.48 6.50
C LEU A 269 -13.70 -36.62 7.96
N LEU A 270 -13.01 -35.62 8.51
CA LEU A 270 -12.86 -35.45 9.96
C LEU A 270 -12.92 -33.95 10.26
N LEU A 271 -14.10 -33.52 10.71
CA LEU A 271 -14.26 -32.32 11.51
C LEU A 271 -13.48 -32.49 12.82
N THR A 272 -12.64 -31.51 13.16
CA THR A 272 -12.60 -30.90 14.49
C THR A 272 -11.83 -29.58 14.43
N ALA A 273 -12.36 -28.63 15.18
CA ALA A 273 -12.05 -27.20 15.23
C ALA A 273 -10.61 -26.86 15.59
N PHE A 274 -10.11 -25.75 15.02
CA PHE A 274 -9.31 -24.78 15.76
C PHE A 274 -9.72 -23.37 15.34
N ALA A 275 -10.24 -22.63 16.31
CA ALA A 275 -10.33 -21.19 16.26
C ALA A 275 -8.92 -20.63 16.00
N THR A 276 -8.76 -19.89 14.91
CA THR A 276 -7.64 -18.99 14.74
C THR A 276 -8.22 -17.59 14.79
N ALA A 277 -7.81 -16.87 15.83
CA ALA A 277 -7.88 -15.43 15.88
C ALA A 277 -7.23 -14.90 14.59
N ALA A 278 -8.01 -14.22 13.76
CA ALA A 278 -7.47 -13.34 12.77
C ALA A 278 -6.82 -12.20 13.55
N ILE A 279 -5.50 -12.22 13.54
CA ILE A 279 -4.62 -11.20 14.07
C ILE A 279 -4.73 -10.02 13.10
N CYS A 280 -5.09 -8.87 13.67
CA CYS A 280 -5.09 -7.55 13.06
C CYS A 280 -3.70 -7.16 12.56
#